data_AF-A0A358NAD0-F1
#
_entry.id   AF-A0A358NAD0-F1
#
_cell.length_a   1.000
_cell.length_b   1.000
_cell.length_c   1.000
_cell.angle_alpha   90.00
_cell.angle_beta   90.00
_cell.angle_gamma   90.00
#
_symmetry.space_group_name_H-M   'P 1'
#
loop_
_entity.id
_entity.type
_entity.pdbx_description
1 polymer ?
#
loop_
_entity_poly.entity_id
_entity_poly.type
_entity_poly.pdbx_seq_one_letter_code
_entity_poly.pdbx_strand_id
1 'polypeptide(L)'
;MTENPDNQPEDRDGDATGDPSDDGVSSKEAGGKETSGSGQHPAVNPRSQQGPGWLPALMAMSLLAGIAGFICCGVTTWVLYQKRTELAVRTLEGAYISELEQSYLDPATKRAVVDEVKELITGMEAGDYENWQSAAIMQRLQRLPVVQWGDLQAIELFITKLNGVGKDEQLREISRLQQAVVDGSVTSFDFQDVLEPVHRADPKSSSGFSLILPLTAEPVAEVCLRAKLVADRAKIANRRFPKVDLAAIVRREIEQGSTAGGF
;
A
#
# COMPACT_ATOMS: atom_id res chain seq x y z
N MET A 1 -19.55 -43.52 18.65
CA MET A 1 -19.30 -44.15 19.98
C MET A 1 -17.81 -44.03 20.19
N THR A 2 -17.28 -43.01 20.85
CA THR A 2 -17.52 -42.49 22.22
C THR A 2 -17.50 -40.95 22.17
N GLU A 3 -18.59 -40.26 22.48
CA GLU A 3 -19.00 -39.73 23.80
C GLU A 3 -18.14 -38.57 24.33
N ASN A 4 -18.69 -37.37 24.14
CA ASN A 4 -18.54 -36.16 24.98
C ASN A 4 -19.89 -36.02 25.70
N PRO A 5 -19.97 -35.74 27.02
CA PRO A 5 -20.26 -34.37 27.46
C PRO A 5 -19.80 -33.99 28.89
N ASP A 6 -19.68 -32.68 29.15
CA ASP A 6 -20.16 -31.92 30.34
C ASP A 6 -19.40 -30.58 30.39
N ASN A 7 -19.98 -29.40 30.13
CA ASN A 7 -20.98 -28.63 30.89
C ASN A 7 -20.61 -28.26 32.35
N GLN A 8 -19.86 -27.14 32.47
CA GLN A 8 -20.25 -25.91 33.19
C GLN A 8 -20.39 -25.96 34.75
N PRO A 9 -20.76 -24.86 35.44
CA PRO A 9 -19.94 -23.82 36.09
C PRO A 9 -20.01 -23.79 37.64
N GLU A 10 -19.12 -23.04 38.30
CA GLU A 10 -19.34 -22.46 39.65
C GLU A 10 -18.66 -21.07 39.68
N ASP A 11 -19.36 -19.93 39.85
CA ASP A 11 -19.96 -19.33 41.08
C ASP A 11 -18.88 -19.01 42.14
N ARG A 12 -18.83 -17.90 42.90
CA ARG A 12 -19.69 -16.75 43.25
C ARG A 12 -18.82 -15.83 44.17
N ASP A 13 -18.96 -14.51 44.20
CA ASP A 13 -19.73 -13.70 45.19
C ASP A 13 -19.40 -12.20 44.88
N GLY A 14 -20.34 -11.24 44.83
CA GLY A 14 -20.92 -10.52 45.99
C GLY A 14 -19.91 -9.50 46.54
N ASP A 15 -20.15 -8.22 46.79
CA ASP A 15 -21.33 -7.40 47.05
C ASP A 15 -20.91 -5.91 47.00
N ALA A 16 -21.88 -5.01 46.98
CA ALA A 16 -21.74 -3.56 46.99
C ALA A 16 -21.32 -2.99 48.37
N THR A 17 -21.27 -1.65 48.45
CA THR A 17 -20.94 -0.76 49.60
C THR A 17 -19.44 -0.55 49.83
N GLY A 18 -18.92 0.62 50.18
CA GLY A 18 -19.45 1.94 50.45
C GLY A 18 -18.25 2.88 50.70
N ASP A 19 -18.48 4.18 50.55
CA ASP A 19 -17.59 5.28 50.99
C ASP A 19 -17.30 5.18 52.51
N PRO A 20 -16.11 5.61 53.00
CA PRO A 20 -16.11 6.92 53.67
C PRO A 20 -14.80 7.74 53.54
N SER A 21 -14.99 9.05 53.30
CA SER A 21 -14.60 10.19 54.15
C SER A 21 -13.25 10.21 54.88
N ASP A 22 -12.47 11.28 54.64
CA ASP A 22 -11.64 12.02 55.62
C ASP A 22 -11.32 13.40 54.96
N ASP A 23 -11.98 14.53 55.24
CA ASP A 23 -12.13 15.40 56.42
C ASP A 23 -11.21 16.64 56.43
N GLY A 24 -11.83 17.79 56.77
CA GLY A 24 -11.20 19.09 57.07
C GLY A 24 -11.83 20.28 56.31
N VAL A 25 -13.09 20.69 56.54
CA VAL A 25 -13.58 21.62 57.61
C VAL A 25 -12.86 22.98 57.57
N SER A 26 -13.51 24.12 57.31
CA SER A 26 -14.36 24.79 58.31
C SER A 26 -15.30 25.87 57.75
N SER A 27 -16.48 25.91 58.37
CA SER A 27 -17.70 26.67 58.10
C SER A 27 -17.72 28.09 58.69
N LYS A 28 -18.62 28.93 58.16
CA LYS A 28 -19.57 29.86 58.86
C LYS A 28 -20.00 30.97 57.89
N GLU A 29 -21.21 31.53 57.90
CA GLU A 29 -22.50 31.31 58.56
C GLU A 29 -23.46 32.27 57.82
N ALA A 30 -24.72 31.89 57.65
CA ALA A 30 -25.77 32.77 57.14
C ALA A 30 -26.40 33.58 58.29
N GLY A 31 -26.91 34.78 57.99
CA GLY A 31 -27.85 35.49 58.87
C GLY A 31 -27.80 37.01 58.73
N GLY A 32 -28.79 37.58 58.03
CA GLY A 32 -28.89 39.03 57.81
C GLY A 32 -29.58 39.80 58.93
N LYS A 33 -29.44 41.15 58.89
CA LYS A 33 -30.52 42.10 59.21
C LYS A 33 -30.19 43.55 58.75
N GLU A 34 -31.07 44.04 57.88
CA GLU A 34 -31.73 45.36 57.84
C GLU A 34 -30.97 46.72 57.93
N THR A 35 -31.24 47.50 56.87
CA THR A 35 -31.73 48.90 56.84
C THR A 35 -30.79 50.12 56.75
N SER A 36 -31.22 50.98 55.82
CA SER A 36 -31.15 52.45 55.76
C SER A 36 -29.95 53.11 55.09
N GLY A 37 -30.24 53.89 54.05
CA GLY A 37 -29.30 54.87 53.49
C GLY A 37 -29.67 55.38 52.09
N SER A 38 -30.79 56.09 51.98
CA SER A 38 -31.22 56.86 50.81
C SER A 38 -30.15 57.85 50.33
N GLY A 39 -29.91 57.91 49.01
CA GLY A 39 -29.06 58.91 48.34
C GLY A 39 -29.42 59.06 46.86
N GLN A 40 -29.96 60.23 46.51
CA GLN A 40 -30.56 60.69 45.25
C GLN A 40 -29.72 60.62 43.95
N HIS A 41 -30.42 60.27 42.85
CA HIS A 41 -30.43 60.82 41.46
C HIS A 41 -29.14 60.96 40.61
N PRO A 42 -29.23 61.06 39.25
CA PRO A 42 -30.39 60.95 38.37
C PRO A 42 -30.25 59.94 37.21
N ALA A 43 -31.38 59.71 36.55
CA ALA A 43 -31.54 58.99 35.30
C ALA A 43 -30.56 59.42 34.20
N VAL A 44 -29.96 58.43 33.53
CA VAL A 44 -29.47 58.55 32.16
C VAL A 44 -30.26 57.56 31.31
N ASN A 45 -31.02 58.11 30.37
CA ASN A 45 -31.87 57.39 29.43
C ASN A 45 -31.04 56.48 28.49
N PRO A 46 -31.66 55.41 27.95
CA PRO A 46 -30.99 54.28 27.31
C PRO A 46 -30.84 54.53 25.82
N ARG A 47 -29.76 55.16 25.35
CA ARG A 47 -29.45 55.19 23.91
C ARG A 47 -27.96 55.11 23.64
N SER A 48 -27.67 54.27 22.65
CA SER A 48 -26.44 54.17 21.86
C SER A 48 -25.17 53.78 22.60
N GLN A 49 -24.87 52.48 22.62
CA GLN A 49 -23.52 51.95 22.33
C GLN A 49 -23.51 50.40 22.29
N GLN A 50 -24.39 49.78 21.51
CA GLN A 50 -24.07 48.49 20.91
C GLN A 50 -23.36 48.81 19.58
N GLY A 51 -22.09 49.19 19.66
CA GLY A 51 -21.23 49.10 18.48
C GLY A 51 -21.21 47.64 18.01
N PRO A 52 -21.17 47.36 16.69
CA PRO A 52 -21.22 45.99 16.20
C PRO A 52 -20.13 45.20 16.92
N GLY A 53 -20.55 44.20 17.71
CA GLY A 53 -19.62 43.35 18.45
C GLY A 53 -18.59 42.78 17.50
N TRP A 54 -17.40 42.46 17.99
CA TRP A 54 -16.27 42.08 17.14
C TRP A 54 -16.34 40.58 16.80
N LEU A 55 -17.28 39.89 17.46
CA LEU A 55 -17.63 38.47 17.29
C LEU A 55 -18.09 38.10 15.87
N PRO A 56 -18.95 38.85 15.17
CA PRO A 56 -19.29 38.58 13.76
C PRO A 56 -18.10 38.80 12.83
N ALA A 57 -17.18 39.73 13.15
CA ALA A 57 -15.96 39.94 12.37
C ALA A 57 -14.97 38.77 12.55
N LEU A 58 -14.82 38.25 13.77
CA LEU A 58 -14.02 37.06 14.04
C LEU A 58 -14.61 35.80 13.39
N MET A 59 -15.93 35.64 13.41
CA MET A 59 -16.64 34.56 12.70
C MET A 59 -16.53 34.68 11.18
N ALA A 60 -16.60 35.89 10.64
CA ALA A 60 -16.37 36.11 9.21
C ALA A 60 -14.93 35.81 8.81
N MET A 61 -13.94 36.17 9.65
CA MET A 61 -12.54 35.85 9.41
C MET A 61 -12.25 34.35 9.46
N SER A 62 -12.83 33.60 10.42
CA SER A 62 -12.64 32.15 10.47
C SER A 62 -13.31 31.44 9.29
N LEU A 63 -14.49 31.90 8.86
CA LEU A 63 -15.16 31.40 7.66
C LEU A 63 -14.34 31.66 6.40
N LEU A 64 -13.82 32.89 6.24
CA LEU A 64 -12.96 33.24 5.10
C LEU A 64 -11.65 32.47 5.11
N ALA A 65 -11.02 32.27 6.27
CA ALA A 65 -9.83 31.45 6.42
C ALA A 65 -10.10 29.98 6.08
N GLY A 66 -11.27 29.45 6.49
CA GLY A 66 -11.73 28.11 6.13
C GLY A 66 -11.92 27.95 4.61
N ILE A 67 -12.62 28.89 3.97
CA ILE A 67 -12.82 28.90 2.51
C ILE A 67 -11.48 29.01 1.77
N ALA A 68 -10.59 29.90 2.22
CA ALA A 68 -9.25 30.03 1.65
C ALA A 68 -8.45 28.73 1.81
N GLY A 69 -8.55 28.05 2.95
CA GLY A 69 -7.95 26.73 3.18
C GLY A 69 -8.45 25.66 2.20
N PHE A 70 -9.77 25.60 1.96
CA PHE A 70 -10.36 24.68 0.98
C PHE A 70 -9.91 24.99 -0.46
N ILE A 71 -9.85 26.27 -0.84
CA ILE A 71 -9.38 26.68 -2.17
C ILE A 71 -7.90 26.30 -2.34
N CYS A 72 -7.05 26.61 -1.35
CA CYS A 72 -5.64 26.24 -1.39
C CYS A 72 -5.47 24.71 -1.49
N CYS A 73 -6.19 23.92 -0.70
CA CYS A 73 -6.16 22.46 -0.79
C CYS A 73 -6.59 21.95 -2.17
N GLY A 74 -7.65 22.54 -2.74
CA GLY A 74 -8.12 22.22 -4.09
C GLY A 74 -7.11 22.55 -5.17
N VAL A 75 -6.48 23.73 -5.11
CA VAL A 75 -5.43 24.16 -6.04
C VAL A 75 -4.18 23.27 -5.91
N THR A 76 -3.72 22.98 -4.70
CA THR A 76 -2.58 22.08 -4.48
C THR A 76 -2.88 20.69 -5.03
N THR A 77 -4.07 20.17 -4.78
CA THR A 77 -4.51 18.87 -5.32
C THR A 77 -4.55 18.89 -6.85
N TRP A 78 -5.10 19.94 -7.46
CA TRP A 78 -5.14 20.10 -8.92
C TRP A 78 -3.74 20.19 -9.55
N VAL A 79 -2.83 20.95 -8.94
CA VAL A 79 -1.42 21.03 -9.37
C VAL A 79 -0.73 19.67 -9.23
N LEU A 80 -0.97 18.94 -8.14
CA LEU A 80 -0.44 17.58 -7.98
C LEU A 80 -1.00 16.62 -9.04
N TYR A 81 -2.28 16.76 -9.41
CA TYR A 81 -2.90 15.99 -10.49
C TYR A 81 -2.22 16.24 -11.84
N GLN A 82 -1.86 17.49 -12.15
CA GLN A 82 -1.11 17.80 -13.38
C GLN A 82 0.31 17.23 -13.38
N LYS A 83 0.92 17.06 -12.20
CA LYS A 83 2.28 16.53 -12.06
C LYS A 83 2.37 15.01 -11.94
N ARG A 84 1.25 14.29 -11.94
CA ARG A 84 1.25 12.81 -11.80
C ARG A 84 2.01 12.11 -12.91
N THR A 85 1.82 12.52 -14.16
CA THR A 85 2.52 11.91 -15.31
C THR A 85 4.01 12.18 -15.27
N GLU A 86 4.42 13.39 -14.87
CA GLU A 86 5.85 13.73 -14.67
C GLU A 86 6.49 12.90 -13.56
N LEU A 87 5.77 12.66 -12.46
CA LEU A 87 6.25 11.77 -11.40
C LEU A 87 6.32 10.31 -11.87
N ALA A 88 5.34 9.83 -12.63
CA ALA A 88 5.33 8.49 -13.20
C ALA A 88 6.53 8.26 -14.12
N VAL A 89 6.81 9.21 -15.02
CA VAL A 89 7.98 9.18 -15.91
C VAL A 89 9.27 9.09 -15.09
N ARG A 90 9.46 9.97 -14.09
CA ARG A 90 10.65 9.93 -13.23
C ARG A 90 10.80 8.62 -12.47
N THR A 91 9.69 8.02 -12.01
CA THR A 91 9.72 6.74 -11.32
C THR A 91 10.08 5.59 -12.26
N LEU A 92 9.51 5.57 -13.47
CA LEU A 92 9.84 4.55 -14.47
C LEU A 92 11.30 4.65 -14.92
N GLU A 93 11.78 5.85 -15.21
CA GLU A 93 13.15 6.08 -15.66
C GLU A 93 14.18 5.82 -14.55
N GLY A 94 13.97 6.42 -13.37
CA GLY A 94 14.96 6.42 -12.30
C GLY A 94 15.00 5.14 -11.48
N ALA A 95 13.84 4.57 -11.15
CA ALA A 95 13.75 3.37 -10.32
C ALA A 95 13.59 2.12 -11.19
N TYR A 96 12.48 2.02 -11.92
CA TYR A 96 12.10 0.78 -12.58
C TYR A 96 13.09 0.31 -13.66
N ILE A 97 13.52 1.19 -14.58
CA ILE A 97 14.52 0.83 -15.60
C ILE A 97 15.86 0.47 -14.97
N SER A 98 16.33 1.26 -13.98
CA SER A 98 17.61 1.00 -13.32
C SER A 98 17.63 -0.38 -12.63
N GLU A 99 16.52 -0.77 -12.03
CA GLU A 99 16.36 -2.08 -11.39
C GLU A 99 16.31 -3.21 -12.40
N LEU A 100 15.59 -3.03 -13.51
CA LEU A 100 15.57 -4.00 -14.60
C LEU A 100 16.97 -4.20 -15.17
N GLU A 101 17.75 -3.14 -15.30
CA GLU A 101 19.14 -3.20 -15.74
C GLU A 101 20.01 -4.00 -14.77
N GLN A 102 19.77 -3.89 -13.46
CA GLN A 102 20.48 -4.64 -12.42
C GLN A 102 19.95 -6.07 -12.20
N SER A 103 18.75 -6.40 -12.69
CA SER A 103 18.12 -7.71 -12.51
C SER A 103 18.90 -8.86 -13.18
N TYR A 104 18.61 -10.08 -12.75
CA TYR A 104 19.16 -11.31 -13.34
C TYR A 104 18.44 -11.76 -14.62
N LEU A 105 17.60 -10.92 -15.23
CA LEU A 105 16.95 -11.21 -16.50
C LEU A 105 17.98 -11.46 -17.62
N ASP A 106 17.67 -12.43 -18.49
CA ASP A 106 18.47 -12.65 -19.69
C ASP A 106 18.60 -11.36 -20.53
N PRO A 107 19.77 -11.07 -21.14
CA PRO A 107 20.04 -9.78 -21.76
C PRO A 107 19.07 -9.41 -22.89
N ALA A 108 18.51 -10.40 -23.60
CA ALA A 108 17.57 -10.16 -24.68
C ALA A 108 16.20 -9.73 -24.13
N THR A 109 15.66 -10.48 -23.17
CA THR A 109 14.40 -10.16 -22.48
C THR A 109 14.50 -8.84 -21.74
N LYS A 110 15.63 -8.58 -21.07
CA LYS A 110 15.90 -7.31 -20.38
C LYS A 110 15.78 -6.12 -21.32
N ARG A 111 16.44 -6.17 -22.49
CA ARG A 111 16.34 -5.10 -23.50
C ARG A 111 14.91 -4.93 -23.99
N ALA A 112 14.25 -6.03 -24.36
CA ALA A 112 12.88 -5.97 -24.86
C ALA A 112 11.93 -5.32 -23.83
N VAL A 113 12.01 -5.70 -22.55
CA VAL A 113 11.18 -5.08 -21.50
C VAL A 113 11.54 -3.60 -21.29
N VAL A 114 12.83 -3.25 -21.28
CA VAL A 114 13.27 -1.85 -21.15
C VAL A 114 12.78 -1.01 -22.32
N ASP A 115 12.78 -1.56 -23.54
CA ASP A 115 12.30 -0.86 -24.74
C ASP A 115 10.79 -0.57 -24.64
N GLU A 116 9.96 -1.52 -24.21
CA GLU A 116 8.52 -1.30 -23.96
C GLU A 116 8.28 -0.19 -22.90
N VAL A 117 9.08 -0.17 -21.84
CA VAL A 117 8.97 0.87 -20.79
C VAL A 117 9.42 2.23 -21.31
N LYS A 118 10.45 2.30 -22.15
CA LYS A 118 10.92 3.55 -22.76
C LYS A 118 9.92 4.10 -23.78
N GLU A 119 9.27 3.23 -24.55
CA GLU A 119 8.18 3.61 -25.44
C GLU A 119 7.02 4.20 -24.65
N LEU A 120 6.64 3.56 -23.53
CA LEU A 120 5.65 4.10 -22.60
C LEU A 120 6.04 5.48 -22.06
N ILE A 121 7.28 5.66 -21.58
CA ILE A 121 7.77 6.95 -21.09
C ILE A 121 7.65 8.01 -22.18
N THR A 122 8.07 7.70 -23.40
CA THR A 122 8.00 8.62 -24.54
C THR A 122 6.56 9.05 -24.82
N GLY A 123 5.61 8.11 -24.80
CA GLY A 123 4.19 8.42 -24.96
C GLY A 123 3.62 9.23 -23.78
N MET A 124 4.05 8.96 -22.55
CA MET A 124 3.66 9.75 -21.37
C MET A 124 4.18 11.19 -21.45
N GLU A 125 5.40 11.40 -21.94
CA GLU A 125 5.99 12.73 -22.15
C GLU A 125 5.36 13.48 -23.33
N ALA A 126 4.97 12.76 -24.38
CA ALA A 126 4.24 13.32 -25.53
C ALA A 126 2.80 13.73 -25.19
N GLY A 127 2.26 13.27 -24.05
CA GLY A 127 0.89 13.54 -23.64
C GLY A 127 -0.14 12.58 -24.26
N ASP A 128 0.31 11.41 -24.74
CA ASP A 128 -0.55 10.39 -25.35
C ASP A 128 -1.46 9.68 -24.32
N TYR A 129 -1.16 9.85 -23.03
CA TYR A 129 -1.91 9.25 -21.92
C TYR A 129 -2.52 10.31 -21.03
N GLU A 130 -3.81 10.16 -20.73
CA GLU A 130 -4.49 10.92 -19.70
C GLU A 130 -4.00 10.50 -18.30
N ASN A 131 -4.11 11.40 -17.32
CA ASN A 131 -3.62 11.15 -15.95
C ASN A 131 -4.15 9.86 -15.31
N TRP A 132 -5.40 9.48 -15.61
CA TRP A 132 -5.98 8.25 -15.09
C TRP A 132 -5.40 7.00 -15.77
N GLN A 133 -5.07 7.09 -17.06
CA GLN A 133 -4.40 6.01 -17.81
C GLN A 133 -2.98 5.82 -17.29
N SER A 134 -2.21 6.89 -17.10
CA SER A 134 -0.87 6.79 -16.54
C SER A 134 -0.89 6.16 -15.13
N ALA A 135 -1.83 6.56 -14.28
CA ALA A 135 -1.98 5.96 -12.95
C ALA A 135 -2.36 4.47 -13.00
N ALA A 136 -3.27 4.10 -13.89
CA ALA A 136 -3.67 2.71 -14.12
C ALA A 136 -2.52 1.84 -14.60
N ILE A 137 -1.76 2.32 -15.59
CA ILE A 137 -0.57 1.63 -16.12
C ILE A 137 0.45 1.42 -14.99
N MET A 138 0.75 2.46 -14.21
CA MET A 138 1.69 2.37 -13.09
C MET A 138 1.26 1.33 -12.05
N GLN A 139 -0.02 1.30 -11.69
CA GLN A 139 -0.54 0.31 -10.74
C GLN A 139 -0.37 -1.12 -11.26
N ARG A 140 -0.58 -1.34 -12.56
CA ARG A 140 -0.40 -2.66 -13.19
C ARG A 140 1.07 -3.07 -13.23
N LEU A 141 1.95 -2.17 -13.67
CA LEU A 141 3.39 -2.42 -13.73
C LEU A 141 3.97 -2.75 -12.34
N GLN A 142 3.54 -2.05 -11.28
CA GLN A 142 3.96 -2.34 -9.91
C GLN A 142 3.54 -3.73 -9.40
N ARG A 143 2.46 -4.29 -9.95
CA ARG A 143 1.97 -5.63 -9.59
C ARG A 143 2.63 -6.73 -10.41
N LEU A 144 3.31 -6.40 -11.51
CA LEU A 144 4.04 -7.38 -12.29
C LEU A 144 5.36 -7.75 -11.60
N PRO A 145 5.66 -9.05 -11.44
CA PRO A 145 6.90 -9.52 -10.82
C PRO A 145 8.11 -9.46 -11.79
N VAL A 146 8.31 -8.36 -12.51
CA VAL A 146 9.31 -8.31 -13.60
C VAL A 146 10.74 -8.42 -13.08
N VAL A 147 11.06 -7.76 -11.98
CA VAL A 147 12.39 -7.85 -11.34
C VAL A 147 12.61 -9.24 -10.74
N GLN A 148 11.62 -9.75 -10.01
CA GLN A 148 11.63 -11.08 -9.40
C GLN A 148 11.68 -12.20 -10.45
N TRP A 149 11.28 -11.93 -11.69
CA TRP A 149 11.42 -12.87 -12.79
C TRP A 149 12.89 -13.21 -13.08
N GLY A 150 13.80 -12.25 -12.91
CA GLY A 150 15.24 -12.49 -13.03
C GLY A 150 15.73 -13.49 -11.98
N ASP A 151 15.29 -13.35 -10.74
CA ASP A 151 15.61 -14.28 -9.65
C ASP A 151 15.13 -15.69 -9.97
N LEU A 152 13.92 -15.80 -10.52
CA LEU A 152 13.36 -17.08 -10.97
C LEU A 152 14.21 -17.72 -12.07
N GLN A 153 14.71 -16.95 -13.04
CA GLN A 153 15.63 -17.46 -14.08
C GLN A 153 16.96 -17.94 -13.47
N ALA A 154 17.49 -17.25 -12.46
CA ALA A 154 18.69 -17.69 -11.76
C ALA A 154 18.48 -19.05 -11.06
N ILE A 155 17.30 -19.25 -10.46
CA ILE A 155 16.90 -20.51 -9.83
C ILE A 155 16.73 -21.62 -10.86
N GLU A 156 16.07 -21.36 -12.00
CA GLU A 156 15.94 -22.32 -13.10
C GLU A 156 17.31 -22.79 -13.63
N LEU A 157 18.26 -21.86 -13.80
CA LEU A 157 19.62 -22.16 -14.21
C LEU A 157 20.34 -23.02 -13.18
N PHE A 158 20.15 -22.74 -11.89
CA PHE A 158 20.72 -23.54 -10.81
C PHE A 158 20.18 -24.98 -10.82
N ILE A 159 18.86 -25.15 -10.87
CA ILE A 159 18.19 -26.46 -10.98
C ILE A 159 18.69 -27.22 -12.21
N THR A 160 18.81 -26.52 -13.34
CA THR A 160 19.28 -27.11 -14.59
C THR A 160 20.70 -27.63 -14.50
N LYS A 161 21.59 -26.93 -13.79
CA LYS A 161 23.01 -27.30 -13.61
C LYS A 161 23.22 -28.42 -12.60
N LEU A 162 22.42 -28.48 -11.53
CA LEU A 162 22.58 -29.47 -10.46
C LEU A 162 22.28 -30.90 -10.90
N ASN A 163 21.49 -31.09 -11.97
CA ASN A 163 21.12 -32.39 -12.54
C ASN A 163 20.68 -33.43 -11.48
N GLY A 164 19.95 -32.97 -10.47
CA GLY A 164 19.44 -33.79 -9.38
C GLY A 164 18.15 -34.54 -9.71
N VAL A 165 17.81 -35.50 -8.84
CA VAL A 165 16.50 -36.17 -8.84
C VAL A 165 15.41 -35.13 -8.58
N GLY A 166 14.36 -35.12 -9.40
CA GLY A 166 13.25 -34.15 -9.27
C GLY A 166 13.41 -32.86 -10.07
N LYS A 167 14.50 -32.68 -10.84
CA LYS A 167 14.72 -31.51 -11.71
C LYS A 167 13.52 -31.20 -12.62
N ASP A 168 12.95 -32.21 -13.28
CA ASP A 168 11.84 -31.99 -14.22
C ASP A 168 10.56 -31.54 -13.50
N GLU A 169 10.33 -32.02 -12.28
CA GLU A 169 9.24 -31.57 -11.44
C GLU A 169 9.46 -30.13 -10.99
N GLN A 170 10.64 -29.80 -10.46
CA GLN A 170 10.97 -28.44 -10.06
C GLN A 170 10.81 -27.43 -11.20
N LEU A 171 11.37 -27.73 -12.38
CA LEU A 171 11.22 -26.88 -13.57
C LEU A 171 9.76 -26.77 -14.04
N ARG A 172 8.96 -27.83 -13.88
CA ARG A 172 7.53 -27.78 -14.16
C ARG A 172 6.84 -26.80 -13.23
N GLU A 173 7.04 -26.90 -11.91
CA GLU A 173 6.37 -26.03 -10.94
C GLU A 173 6.73 -24.55 -11.14
N ILE A 174 7.99 -24.25 -11.43
CA ILE A 174 8.42 -22.89 -11.79
C ILE A 174 7.74 -22.40 -13.07
N SER A 175 7.63 -23.23 -14.11
CA SER A 175 6.92 -22.86 -15.35
C SER A 175 5.42 -22.63 -15.13
N ARG A 176 4.80 -23.35 -14.17
CA ARG A 176 3.40 -23.15 -13.81
C ARG A 176 3.19 -21.82 -13.09
N LEU A 177 4.12 -21.43 -12.22
CA LEU A 177 4.09 -20.11 -11.58
C LEU A 177 4.20 -18.98 -12.61
N GLN A 178 5.10 -19.10 -13.60
CA GLN A 178 5.22 -18.13 -14.69
C GLN A 178 3.92 -18.03 -15.50
N GLN A 179 3.29 -19.16 -15.81
CA GLN A 179 1.99 -19.17 -16.49
C GLN A 179 0.90 -18.49 -15.64
N ALA A 180 0.93 -18.65 -14.32
CA ALA A 180 -0.04 -18.00 -13.43
C ALA A 180 0.00 -16.46 -13.54
N VAL A 181 1.17 -15.88 -13.82
CA VAL A 181 1.34 -14.44 -14.10
C VAL A 181 0.77 -14.09 -15.47
N VAL A 182 1.00 -14.93 -16.49
CA VAL A 182 0.40 -14.74 -17.83
C VAL A 182 -1.12 -14.66 -17.72
N ASP A 183 -1.73 -15.51 -16.89
CA ASP A 183 -3.18 -15.58 -16.67
C ASP A 183 -3.70 -14.45 -15.75
N GLY A 184 -2.82 -13.61 -15.19
CA GLY A 184 -3.17 -12.51 -14.27
C GLY A 184 -3.63 -12.95 -12.89
N SER A 185 -3.48 -14.24 -12.56
CA SER A 185 -3.93 -14.85 -11.30
C SER A 185 -2.95 -14.68 -10.14
N VAL A 186 -1.71 -14.26 -10.45
CA VAL A 186 -0.57 -14.15 -9.53
C VAL A 186 0.13 -12.83 -9.78
N THR A 187 0.61 -12.20 -8.70
CA THR A 187 1.24 -10.87 -8.72
C THR A 187 2.60 -10.86 -8.01
N SER A 188 3.25 -9.70 -7.98
CA SER A 188 4.52 -9.47 -7.26
C SER A 188 4.46 -9.87 -5.79
N PHE A 189 3.31 -9.72 -5.12
CA PHE A 189 3.13 -10.15 -3.73
C PHE A 189 3.31 -11.67 -3.54
N ASP A 190 2.77 -12.46 -4.45
CA ASP A 190 2.91 -13.91 -4.41
C ASP A 190 4.35 -14.34 -4.69
N PHE A 191 5.06 -13.61 -5.57
CA PHE A 191 6.47 -13.85 -5.85
C PHE A 191 7.34 -13.58 -4.63
N GLN A 192 7.03 -12.54 -3.85
CA GLN A 192 7.75 -12.24 -2.62
C GLN A 192 7.64 -13.40 -1.61
N ASP A 193 6.44 -13.97 -1.45
CA ASP A 193 6.21 -15.13 -0.59
C ASP A 193 6.91 -16.39 -1.12
N VAL A 194 6.85 -16.63 -2.44
CA VAL A 194 7.51 -17.78 -3.07
C VAL A 194 9.03 -17.72 -2.95
N LEU A 195 9.62 -16.52 -3.12
CA LEU A 195 11.07 -16.32 -3.15
C LEU A 195 11.68 -16.06 -1.78
N GLU A 196 10.88 -15.88 -0.73
CA GLU A 196 11.33 -15.68 0.65
C GLU A 196 12.49 -16.62 1.08
N PRO A 197 12.49 -17.93 0.79
CA PRO A 197 13.56 -18.83 1.21
C PRO A 197 14.94 -18.50 0.61
N VAL A 198 14.97 -17.81 -0.52
CA VAL A 198 16.20 -17.43 -1.26
C VAL A 198 16.42 -15.92 -1.29
N HIS A 199 15.63 -15.15 -0.54
CA HIS A 199 15.73 -13.70 -0.46
C HIS A 199 16.26 -13.24 0.89
N ARG A 200 17.01 -12.15 0.87
CA ARG A 200 17.40 -11.39 2.07
C ARG A 200 16.99 -9.94 1.91
N ALA A 201 16.69 -9.27 3.01
CA ALA A 201 16.43 -7.83 3.00
C ALA A 201 17.63 -7.06 2.46
N ASP A 202 17.38 -6.18 1.49
CA ASP A 202 18.38 -5.34 0.85
C ASP A 202 17.84 -3.92 0.65
N PRO A 203 18.26 -2.94 1.48
CA PRO A 203 17.77 -1.58 1.38
C PRO A 203 18.27 -0.84 0.14
N LYS A 204 19.21 -1.42 -0.63
CA LYS A 204 19.66 -0.87 -1.91
C LYS A 204 18.85 -1.41 -3.08
N SER A 205 18.14 -2.52 -2.89
CA SER A 205 17.18 -3.04 -3.84
C SER A 205 15.86 -2.32 -3.66
N SER A 206 15.26 -1.89 -4.76
CA SER A 206 13.94 -1.28 -4.79
C SER A 206 12.81 -2.18 -4.30
N SER A 207 12.93 -3.49 -4.57
CA SER A 207 12.01 -4.50 -4.09
C SER A 207 12.16 -4.72 -2.58
N GLY A 208 13.22 -4.15 -1.97
CA GLY A 208 13.59 -4.39 -0.58
C GLY A 208 14.30 -5.73 -0.36
N PHE A 209 14.50 -6.54 -1.41
CA PHE A 209 15.10 -7.87 -1.32
C PHE A 209 16.16 -8.11 -2.39
N SER A 210 17.13 -8.98 -2.09
CA SER A 210 18.08 -9.53 -3.06
C SER A 210 18.27 -11.02 -2.89
N LEU A 211 18.65 -11.70 -3.97
CA LEU A 211 18.91 -13.14 -3.97
C LEU A 211 20.09 -13.49 -3.05
N ILE A 212 19.94 -14.52 -2.22
CA ILE A 212 21.01 -15.10 -1.42
C ILE A 212 21.90 -15.91 -2.35
N LEU A 213 23.15 -15.46 -2.50
CA LEU A 213 24.17 -16.14 -3.30
C LEU A 213 25.32 -16.62 -2.40
N PRO A 214 25.87 -17.83 -2.64
CA PRO A 214 25.44 -18.81 -3.65
C PRO A 214 24.11 -19.50 -3.27
N LEU A 215 23.34 -19.92 -4.29
CA LEU A 215 22.13 -20.72 -4.10
C LEU A 215 22.47 -22.12 -3.57
N THR A 216 21.60 -22.66 -2.73
CA THR A 216 21.71 -24.02 -2.16
C THR A 216 20.45 -24.84 -2.46
N ALA A 217 20.58 -26.17 -2.45
CA ALA A 217 19.53 -27.07 -2.94
C ALA A 217 18.25 -27.05 -2.08
N GLU A 218 18.40 -26.93 -0.75
CA GLU A 218 17.28 -26.98 0.19
C GLU A 218 16.35 -25.74 0.07
N PRO A 219 16.84 -24.49 0.15
CA PRO A 219 16.01 -23.31 -0.10
C PRO A 219 15.38 -23.28 -1.50
N VAL A 220 16.09 -23.76 -2.53
CA VAL A 220 15.54 -23.84 -3.88
C VAL A 220 14.40 -24.86 -3.97
N ALA A 221 14.51 -25.99 -3.27
CA ALA A 221 13.44 -26.97 -3.19
C ALA A 221 12.19 -26.39 -2.51
N GLU A 222 12.38 -25.59 -1.46
CA GLU A 222 11.29 -24.87 -0.79
C GLU A 222 10.62 -23.84 -1.71
N VAL A 223 11.40 -23.07 -2.50
CA VAL A 223 10.84 -22.18 -3.54
C VAL A 223 9.97 -22.96 -4.53
N CYS A 224 10.43 -24.13 -4.98
CA CYS A 224 9.67 -24.97 -5.92
C CYS A 224 8.36 -25.49 -5.30
N LEU A 225 8.39 -25.83 -4.00
CA LEU A 225 7.20 -26.23 -3.26
C LEU A 225 6.20 -25.08 -3.15
N ARG A 226 6.65 -23.88 -2.80
CA ARG A 226 5.80 -22.68 -2.73
C ARG A 226 5.23 -22.31 -4.10
N ALA A 227 6.04 -22.39 -5.16
CA ALA A 227 5.60 -22.19 -6.54
C ALA A 227 4.47 -23.16 -6.93
N LYS A 228 4.58 -24.44 -6.53
CA LYS A 228 3.52 -25.43 -6.72
C LYS A 228 2.24 -25.05 -6.00
N LEU A 229 2.32 -24.66 -4.72
CA LEU A 229 1.15 -24.26 -3.93
C LEU A 229 0.43 -23.06 -4.55
N VAL A 230 1.18 -22.05 -5.01
CA VAL A 230 0.61 -20.88 -5.70
C VAL A 230 -0.02 -21.28 -7.04
N ALA A 231 0.65 -22.11 -7.83
CA ALA A 231 0.11 -22.61 -9.10
C ALA A 231 -1.15 -23.46 -8.93
N ASP A 232 -1.20 -24.30 -7.89
CA ASP A 232 -2.36 -25.12 -7.54
C ASP A 232 -3.54 -24.23 -7.09
N ARG A 233 -3.29 -23.21 -6.26
CA ARG A 233 -4.29 -22.21 -5.86
C ARG A 233 -4.84 -21.45 -7.08
N ALA A 234 -3.97 -21.11 -8.02
CA ALA A 234 -4.33 -20.47 -9.28
C ALA A 234 -4.96 -21.43 -10.31
N LYS A 235 -5.08 -22.73 -10.00
CA LYS A 235 -5.67 -23.77 -10.86
C LYS A 235 -4.94 -23.92 -12.21
N ILE A 236 -3.63 -23.67 -12.23
CA ILE A 236 -2.82 -23.82 -13.44
C ILE A 236 -2.63 -25.31 -13.74
N ALA A 237 -2.81 -25.72 -15.00
CA ALA A 237 -2.69 -27.12 -15.39
C ALA A 237 -1.33 -27.72 -14.98
N ASN A 238 -1.33 -28.97 -14.52
CA ASN A 238 -0.13 -29.69 -14.09
C ASN A 238 0.69 -30.20 -15.29
N ARG A 239 1.31 -29.27 -16.01
CA ARG A 239 2.19 -29.53 -17.14
C ARG A 239 3.26 -28.45 -17.23
N ARG A 240 4.31 -28.71 -18.00
CA ARG A 240 5.31 -27.69 -18.32
C ARG A 240 4.76 -26.76 -19.41
N PHE A 241 4.97 -25.46 -19.23
CA PHE A 241 4.57 -24.44 -20.21
C PHE A 241 5.76 -23.97 -21.06
N PRO A 242 5.51 -23.44 -22.26
CA PRO A 242 6.54 -22.77 -23.05
C PRO A 242 7.16 -21.59 -22.29
N LYS A 243 8.38 -21.19 -22.69
CA LYS A 243 8.99 -19.97 -22.15
C LYS A 243 8.06 -18.79 -22.40
N VAL A 244 7.76 -18.06 -21.34
CA VAL A 244 6.93 -16.87 -21.38
C VAL A 244 7.72 -15.68 -21.90
N ASP A 245 7.09 -14.88 -22.76
CA ASP A 245 7.62 -13.60 -23.23
C ASP A 245 7.22 -12.50 -22.25
N LEU A 246 8.16 -12.08 -21.42
CA LEU A 246 7.93 -11.06 -20.39
C LEU A 246 7.66 -9.68 -21.00
N ALA A 247 8.25 -9.36 -22.16
CA ALA A 247 7.99 -8.10 -22.85
C ALA A 247 6.55 -8.06 -23.37
N ALA A 248 6.05 -9.19 -23.88
CA ALA A 248 4.64 -9.29 -24.28
C ALA A 248 3.67 -9.13 -23.09
N ILE A 249 4.00 -9.64 -21.90
CA ILE A 249 3.20 -9.39 -20.68
C ILE A 249 3.21 -7.91 -20.34
N VAL A 250 4.37 -7.27 -20.31
CA VAL A 250 4.51 -5.85 -19.98
C VAL A 250 3.71 -4.98 -20.94
N ARG A 251 3.84 -5.21 -22.25
CA ARG A 251 3.06 -4.53 -23.29
C ARG A 251 1.56 -4.69 -23.07
N ARG A 252 1.11 -5.92 -22.79
CA ARG A 252 -0.30 -6.21 -22.53
C ARG A 252 -0.81 -5.46 -21.30
N GLU A 253 -0.05 -5.41 -20.20
CA GLU A 253 -0.48 -4.66 -19.02
C GLU A 253 -0.50 -3.14 -19.24
N ILE A 254 0.40 -2.62 -20.07
CA ILE A 254 0.36 -1.21 -20.52
C ILE A 254 -0.91 -0.94 -21.31
N GLU A 255 -1.24 -1.80 -22.29
CA GLU A 255 -2.45 -1.69 -23.09
C GLU A 255 -3.73 -1.83 -22.26
N GLN A 256 -3.75 -2.75 -21.29
CA GLN A 256 -4.89 -2.89 -20.38
C GLN A 256 -5.00 -1.68 -19.44
N GLY A 257 -3.89 -1.11 -18.99
CA GLY A 257 -3.89 0.10 -18.18
C GLY A 257 -4.46 1.31 -18.93
N SER A 258 -4.17 1.42 -20.23
CA SER A 258 -4.68 2.52 -21.06
C SER A 258 -6.16 2.36 -21.44
N THR A 259 -6.65 1.13 -21.60
CA THR A 259 -8.01 0.84 -22.10
C THR A 259 -9.02 0.47 -21.01
N ALA A 260 -8.64 -0.39 -20.07
CA ALA A 260 -9.51 -0.93 -19.03
C ALA A 260 -9.31 -0.26 -17.66
N GLY A 261 -8.25 0.54 -17.50
CA GLY A 261 -7.91 1.22 -16.25
C GLY A 261 -7.18 0.32 -15.25
N GLY A 262 -7.08 0.80 -14.00
CA GLY A 262 -6.40 0.10 -12.90
C GLY A 262 -7.21 -1.10 -12.39
N PHE A 263 -6.63 -1.82 -11.42
CA PHE A 263 -7.32 -2.90 -10.70
C PHE A 263 -8.02 -2.39 -9.44
#